data_AF-A0A067W4F3-F1
#
_entry.id   AF-A0A067W4F3-F1
#
_cell.length_a   1.000
_cell.length_b   1.000
_cell.length_c   1.000
_cell.angle_alpha   90.00
_cell.angle_beta   90.00
_cell.angle_gamma   90.00
#
_symmetry.space_group_name_H-M   'P 1'
#
loop_
_entity.id
_entity.type
_entity.pdbx_description
1 polymer ?
#
loop_
_entity_poly.entity_id
_entity_poly.type
_entity_poly.pdbx_seq_one_letter_code
_entity_poly.pdbx_strand_id
1 'polypeptide(L)'
;MLILYFVMCGDSFLIAILPTYETIGITATILLLLIRMMQGLSAGGEYDTAETYMSEVALKRYRGFFASSQSATLITGQLLASFITFILALYLTENQLKSRC
;
A
#
# COMPACT_ATOMS: atom_id res chain seq x y z
N MET A 1 0.29 -8.90 -15.34
CA MET A 1 1.50 -8.27 -14.75
C MET A 1 1.69 -6.83 -15.22
N LEU A 2 1.96 -6.55 -16.49
CA LEU A 2 2.26 -5.17 -16.94
C LEU A 2 1.13 -4.15 -16.71
N ILE A 3 -0.14 -4.56 -16.90
CA ILE A 3 -1.29 -3.65 -16.78
C ILE A 3 -1.48 -3.19 -15.33
N LEU A 4 -1.39 -4.09 -14.36
CA LEU A 4 -1.61 -3.75 -12.94
C LEU A 4 -0.45 -2.94 -12.36
N TYR A 5 0.80 -3.18 -12.79
CA TYR A 5 1.92 -2.28 -12.47
C TYR A 5 1.69 -0.86 -13.00
N PHE A 6 1.15 -0.72 -14.22
CA PHE A 6 0.82 0.59 -14.79
C PHE A 6 -0.29 1.28 -13.99
N VAL A 7 -1.32 0.54 -13.58
CA VAL A 7 -2.41 1.03 -12.74
C VAL A 7 -1.88 1.46 -11.37
N MET A 8 -1.09 0.63 -10.68
CA MET A 8 -0.50 0.98 -9.38
C MET A 8 0.41 2.22 -9.44
N CYS A 9 1.17 2.37 -10.52
CA CYS A 9 2.02 3.54 -10.73
C CYS A 9 1.18 4.79 -10.99
N GLY A 10 0.12 4.66 -11.79
CA GLY A 10 -0.86 5.73 -12.05
C GLY A 10 -1.58 6.18 -10.78
N ASP A 11 -2.05 5.24 -9.95
CA ASP A 11 -2.71 5.52 -8.67
C ASP A 11 -1.78 6.27 -7.72
N SER A 12 -0.51 5.84 -7.62
CA SER A 12 0.49 6.48 -6.76
C SER A 12 0.81 7.91 -7.23
N PHE A 13 0.84 8.13 -8.53
CA PHE A 13 1.03 9.46 -9.13
C PHE A 13 -0.19 10.36 -8.88
N LEU A 14 -1.41 9.82 -8.99
CA LEU A 14 -2.64 10.55 -8.64
C LEU A 14 -2.66 10.95 -7.16
N ILE A 15 -2.27 10.06 -6.25
CA ILE A 15 -2.16 10.36 -4.81
C ILE A 15 -1.12 11.46 -4.55
N ALA A 16 0.00 11.45 -5.27
CA ALA A 16 1.07 12.44 -5.10
C ALA A 16 0.68 13.85 -5.59
N ILE A 17 -0.16 13.95 -6.62
CA ILE A 17 -0.62 15.23 -7.20
C ILE A 17 -1.86 15.76 -6.48
N LEU A 18 -2.58 14.92 -5.75
CA LEU A 18 -3.81 15.30 -5.09
C LEU A 18 -3.56 16.42 -4.06
N PRO A 19 -4.13 17.62 -4.27
CA PRO A 19 -3.85 18.75 -3.41
C PRO A 19 -4.47 18.55 -2.03
N THR A 20 -3.79 19.07 -1.00
CA THR A 20 -4.08 18.83 0.42
C THR A 20 -5.51 19.25 0.79
N TYR A 21 -6.08 18.60 1.83
CA TYR A 21 -7.43 18.82 2.37
C TYR A 21 -7.84 20.31 2.50
N GLU A 22 -6.87 21.21 2.74
CA GLU A 22 -7.05 22.67 2.77
C GLU A 22 -7.66 23.28 1.49
N THR A 23 -7.51 22.65 0.33
CA THR A 23 -7.96 23.23 -0.96
C THR A 23 -9.29 22.69 -1.49
N ILE A 24 -9.64 21.43 -1.19
CA ILE A 24 -10.80 20.73 -1.81
C ILE A 24 -11.75 20.10 -0.78
N GLY A 25 -11.39 20.06 0.51
CA GLY A 25 -12.24 19.50 1.57
C GLY A 25 -12.59 18.02 1.37
N ILE A 26 -13.80 17.61 1.76
CA ILE A 26 -14.30 16.21 1.75
C ILE A 26 -14.17 15.51 0.38
N THR A 27 -14.21 16.27 -0.72
CA THR A 27 -14.06 15.71 -2.07
C THR A 27 -12.67 15.09 -2.29
N ALA A 28 -11.63 15.59 -1.61
CA ALA A 28 -10.30 15.00 -1.65
C ALA A 28 -10.28 13.61 -0.99
N THR A 29 -10.96 13.44 0.14
CA THR A 29 -11.06 12.16 0.87
C THR A 29 -11.82 11.11 0.05
N ILE A 30 -12.91 11.51 -0.61
CA ILE A 30 -13.68 10.61 -1.48
C ILE A 30 -12.83 10.17 -2.67
N LEU A 31 -12.08 11.08 -3.29
CA LEU A 31 -11.22 10.76 -4.42
C LEU A 31 -10.04 9.86 -3.99
N LEU A 32 -9.42 10.14 -2.85
CA LEU A 32 -8.39 9.28 -2.25
C LEU A 32 -8.91 7.88 -1.93
N LEU A 33 -10.14 7.77 -1.40
CA LEU A 33 -10.78 6.49 -1.13
C LEU A 33 -10.94 5.69 -2.42
N LEU A 34 -11.46 6.30 -3.48
CA LEU A 34 -11.63 5.65 -4.78
C LEU A 34 -10.28 5.18 -5.37
N ILE A 35 -9.26 6.04 -5.35
CA ILE A 35 -7.91 5.69 -5.82
C ILE A 35 -7.34 4.53 -4.98
N ARG A 36 -7.50 4.55 -3.65
CA ARG A 36 -7.06 3.47 -2.76
C ARG A 36 -7.80 2.16 -3.01
N MET A 37 -9.09 2.21 -3.34
CA MET A 37 -9.84 1.02 -3.72
C MET A 37 -9.33 0.41 -5.03
N MET A 38 -9.02 1.24 -6.04
CA MET A 38 -8.45 0.79 -7.30
C MET A 38 -7.04 0.20 -7.12
N GLN A 39 -6.21 0.84 -6.29
CA GLN A 39 -4.88 0.36 -5.96
C GLN A 39 -4.93 -0.99 -5.22
N GLY A 40 -5.89 -1.16 -4.30
CA GLY A 40 -6.11 -2.40 -3.54
C GLY A 40 -6.62 -3.56 -4.41
N LEU A 41 -7.55 -3.30 -5.34
CA LEU A 41 -8.01 -4.28 -6.32
C LEU A 41 -6.89 -4.76 -7.24
N SER A 42 -6.01 -3.83 -7.66
CA SER A 42 -4.88 -4.15 -8.52
C SER A 42 -3.81 -4.98 -7.81
N ALA A 43 -3.49 -4.61 -6.56
CA ALA A 43 -2.54 -5.37 -5.75
C ALA A 43 -3.07 -6.77 -5.42
N GLY A 44 -4.34 -6.91 -5.03
CA GLY A 44 -4.92 -8.17 -4.55
C GLY A 44 -5.01 -9.28 -5.60
N GLY A 45 -5.33 -8.95 -6.86
CA GLY A 45 -5.44 -9.96 -7.92
C GLY A 45 -4.11 -10.53 -8.40
N GLU A 46 -3.05 -9.71 -8.41
CA GLU A 46 -1.72 -10.12 -8.88
C GLU A 46 -0.82 -10.70 -7.79
N TYR A 47 -0.92 -10.20 -6.56
CA TYR A 47 -0.12 -10.75 -5.46
C TYR A 47 -0.49 -12.20 -5.16
N ASP A 48 -1.79 -12.51 -5.12
CA ASP A 48 -2.31 -13.83 -4.73
C ASP A 48 -2.01 -14.91 -5.80
N THR A 49 -2.15 -14.56 -7.08
CA THR A 49 -1.81 -15.45 -8.19
C THR A 49 -0.29 -15.66 -8.33
N ALA A 50 0.52 -14.65 -8.05
CA ALA A 50 1.99 -14.78 -8.05
C ALA A 50 2.49 -15.66 -6.89
N GLU A 51 1.89 -15.55 -5.70
CA GLU A 51 2.23 -16.38 -4.54
C GLU A 51 1.82 -17.84 -4.79
N THR A 52 0.66 -18.06 -5.42
CA THR A 52 0.22 -19.40 -5.86
C THR A 52 1.15 -19.98 -6.92
N TYR A 53 1.56 -19.20 -7.93
CA TYR A 53 2.53 -19.61 -8.96
C TYR A 53 3.91 -19.94 -8.37
N MET A 54 4.41 -19.11 -7.44
CA MET A 54 5.63 -19.41 -6.68
C MET A 54 5.49 -20.69 -5.88
N SER A 55 4.33 -20.94 -5.27
CA SER A 55 4.06 -22.19 -4.57
C SER A 55 4.09 -23.36 -5.54
N GLU A 56 3.50 -23.26 -6.73
CA GLU A 56 3.47 -24.32 -7.75
C GLU A 56 4.87 -24.65 -8.29
N VAL A 57 5.68 -23.63 -8.58
CA VAL A 57 7.02 -23.76 -9.18
C VAL A 57 8.12 -24.07 -8.15
N ALA A 58 7.94 -23.73 -6.87
CA ALA A 58 8.97 -23.96 -5.85
C ALA A 58 9.12 -25.44 -5.45
N LEU A 59 10.39 -25.89 -5.36
CA LEU A 59 10.73 -27.25 -4.90
C LEU A 59 10.11 -27.54 -3.52
N LYS A 60 9.52 -28.74 -3.39
CA LYS A 60 8.76 -29.26 -2.23
C LYS A 60 9.40 -29.01 -0.85
N ARG A 61 10.72 -28.82 -0.78
CA ARG A 61 11.51 -28.63 0.46
C ARG A 61 11.65 -27.17 0.90
N TYR A 62 11.45 -26.18 0.03
CA TYR A 62 11.64 -24.74 0.34
C TYR A 62 10.39 -23.88 0.12
N ARG A 63 9.25 -24.46 -0.29
CA ARG A 63 7.96 -23.78 -0.49
C ARG A 63 7.58 -22.87 0.69
N GLY A 64 7.73 -23.36 1.92
CA GLY A 64 7.42 -22.59 3.13
C GLY A 64 8.37 -21.41 3.34
N PHE A 65 9.65 -21.53 2.98
CA PHE A 65 10.64 -20.46 3.16
C PHE A 65 10.43 -19.30 2.17
N PHE A 66 10.11 -19.62 0.91
CA PHE A 66 9.83 -18.60 -0.11
C PHE A 66 8.47 -17.90 0.14
N ALA A 67 7.41 -18.65 0.40
CA ALA A 67 6.10 -18.06 0.71
C ALA A 67 6.13 -17.21 2.00
N SER A 68 6.80 -17.71 3.06
CA SER A 68 6.96 -16.94 4.30
C SER A 68 7.83 -15.70 4.11
N SER A 69 8.83 -15.71 3.22
CA SER A 69 9.66 -14.52 2.96
C SER A 69 8.86 -13.37 2.33
N GLN A 70 7.89 -13.69 1.46
CA GLN A 70 7.01 -12.69 0.84
C GLN A 70 6.05 -12.08 1.87
N SER A 71 5.35 -12.93 2.62
CA SER A 71 4.46 -12.50 3.70
C SER A 71 5.20 -11.74 4.81
N ALA A 72 6.41 -12.17 5.19
CA ALA A 72 7.24 -11.48 6.18
C ALA A 72 7.61 -10.07 5.72
N THR A 73 7.98 -9.89 4.44
CA THR A 73 8.33 -8.57 3.91
C THR A 73 7.16 -7.59 3.98
N LEU A 74 5.94 -8.05 3.67
CA LEU A 74 4.73 -7.22 3.77
C LEU A 74 4.45 -6.79 5.22
N ILE A 75 4.47 -7.75 6.16
CA ILE A 75 4.18 -7.47 7.57
C ILE A 75 5.26 -6.57 8.17
N THR A 76 6.53 -6.84 7.89
CA THR A 76 7.64 -6.01 8.36
C THR A 76 7.56 -4.60 7.78
N GLY A 77 7.22 -4.44 6.50
CA GLY A 77 7.03 -3.14 5.87
C GLY A 77 5.90 -2.34 6.53
N GLN A 78 4.76 -2.98 6.79
CA GLN A 78 3.63 -2.36 7.49
C GLN A 78 3.98 -1.97 8.93
N LEU A 79 4.72 -2.83 9.62
CA LEU A 79 5.19 -2.57 10.99
C LEU A 79 6.14 -1.37 11.02
N LEU A 80 7.08 -1.31 10.07
CA LEU A 80 8.04 -0.21 9.92
C LEU A 80 7.32 1.11 9.58
N ALA A 81 6.36 1.10 8.66
CA ALA A 81 5.54 2.27 8.34
C ALA A 81 4.75 2.77 9.57
N SER A 82 4.16 1.86 10.33
CA SER A 82 3.44 2.20 11.57
C SER A 82 4.38 2.76 12.63
N PHE A 83 5.59 2.21 12.75
CA PHE A 83 6.61 2.68 13.68
C PHE A 83 7.12 4.08 13.32
N ILE A 84 7.37 4.35 12.03
CA ILE A 84 7.75 5.68 11.54
C ILE A 84 6.62 6.68 11.80
N THR A 85 5.37 6.28 11.54
CA THR A 85 4.19 7.12 11.82
C THR A 85 4.06 7.42 13.31
N PHE A 86 4.32 6.44 14.18
CA PHE A 86 4.32 6.63 15.62
C PHE A 86 5.41 7.61 16.07
N ILE A 87 6.64 7.48 15.54
CA ILE A 87 7.72 8.45 15.80
C ILE A 87 7.30 9.85 15.35
N LEU A 88 6.75 9.97 14.14
CA LEU A 88 6.31 11.26 13.60
C LEU A 88 5.20 11.88 14.47
N ALA A 89 4.27 11.06 14.99
CA ALA A 89 3.21 11.51 15.90
C ALA A 89 3.74 12.00 17.25
N LEU A 90 4.90 11.53 17.73
CA LEU A 90 5.55 12.05 18.94
C LEU A 90 6.16 13.43 18.72
N TYR A 91 6.62 13.75 17.50
CA TYR A 91 7.21 15.05 17.16
C TYR A 91 6.20 16.06 16.61
N LEU A 92 5.10 15.61 16.02
CA LEU A 92 4.11 16.44 15.34
C LEU A 92 2.85 16.59 16.22
N THR A 93 2.67 17.76 16.86
CA THR A 93 1.52 18.08 17.72
C THR A 93 0.18 17.84 16.99
N GLU A 94 -0.83 17.30 17.68
CA GLU A 94 -2.14 16.83 17.14
C GLU A 94 -2.84 17.80 16.16
N ASN A 95 -2.53 19.10 16.24
CA ASN A 95 -3.09 20.14 15.39
C ASN A 95 -2.63 20.09 13.92
N GLN A 96 -1.46 19.53 13.62
CA GLN A 96 -0.98 19.38 12.23
C GLN A 96 -1.40 18.04 11.59
N LEU A 97 -1.69 17.03 12.42
CA LEU A 97 -2.14 15.72 11.96
C LEU A 97 -3.61 15.76 11.50
N LYS A 98 -4.44 16.60 12.15
CA LYS A 98 -5.85 16.81 11.78
C LYS A 98 -6.07 17.63 10.50
N SER A 99 -5.12 18.44 10.03
CA SER A 99 -5.30 19.22 8.80
C SER A 99 -4.99 18.43 7.52
N ARG A 100 -4.33 17.27 7.65
CA ARG A 100 -3.93 16.40 6.54
C ARG A 100 -4.72 15.09 6.41
N CYS A 101 -5.62 14.79 7.34
CA CYS A 101 -6.51 13.63 7.26
C CYS A 101 -7.89 14.05 6.74
#